data_AF-A0A9W9YTN0-F1
#
_entry.id   AF-A0A9W9YTN0-F1
#
_cell.length_a   1.000
_cell.length_b   1.000
_cell.length_c   1.000
_cell.angle_alpha   90.00
_cell.angle_beta   90.00
_cell.angle_gamma   90.00
#
_symmetry.space_group_name_H-M   'P 1'
#
loop_
_entity.id
_entity.type
_entity.pdbx_description
1 polymer ?
#
loop_
_entity_poly.entity_id
_entity_poly.type
_entity_poly.pdbx_seq_one_letter_code
_entity_poly.pdbx_strand_id
1 'polypeptide(L)'
;MEDVLYPDNDKRKVRMLQLANDIATLLNDLANDAASIKRLFEQVDETIKGMYSAIEVDIPPSRIKKFEYLGWAVETTDILSAFIVFPLAITALQRCAVSWLLREGRVGEAVFYEAVGLTWLKFGVTAGAFVVTFGAELAIDGIAGEVKRQKLRHGIHRSIKPRIQLKHAAIVNGKIRDKLNSVVDACQMMLQLGYTQEQLDQAQATMAAEFKQEVSEITDETAKQELHDLDKHRHSWTKEDH
;
A
#
# COMPACT_ATOMS: atom_id res chain seq x y z
N MET A 1 -16.58 -27.95 -29.34
CA MET A 1 -17.36 -27.13 -30.31
C MET A 1 -17.76 -25.78 -29.72
N GLU A 2 -18.08 -25.70 -28.41
CA GLU A 2 -18.47 -24.43 -27.76
C GLU A 2 -17.35 -23.36 -27.69
N ASP A 3 -16.08 -23.73 -27.51
CA ASP A 3 -15.00 -22.73 -27.45
C ASP A 3 -14.78 -21.97 -28.76
N VAL A 4 -15.22 -22.51 -29.91
CA VAL A 4 -15.18 -21.83 -31.22
C VAL A 4 -16.09 -20.60 -31.24
N LEU A 5 -17.19 -20.62 -30.47
CA LEU A 5 -18.11 -19.48 -30.33
C LEU A 5 -17.59 -18.41 -29.35
N TYR A 6 -16.54 -18.71 -28.58
CA TYR A 6 -15.97 -17.81 -27.57
C TYR A 6 -14.44 -17.73 -27.66
N PRO A 7 -13.89 -17.29 -28.81
CA PRO A 7 -12.45 -17.35 -29.10
C PRO A 7 -11.58 -16.49 -28.17
N ASP A 8 -12.17 -15.49 -27.50
CA ASP A 8 -11.45 -14.63 -26.56
C ASP A 8 -11.41 -15.19 -25.13
N ASN A 9 -11.99 -16.36 -24.84
CA ASN A 9 -12.00 -16.94 -23.48
C ASN A 9 -10.59 -17.23 -22.96
N ASP A 10 -9.66 -17.64 -23.82
CA ASP A 10 -8.27 -17.86 -23.41
C ASP A 10 -7.58 -16.54 -23.07
N LYS A 11 -7.82 -15.48 -23.85
CA LYS A 11 -7.31 -14.13 -23.55
C LYS A 11 -7.88 -13.59 -22.24
N ARG A 12 -9.16 -13.81 -21.98
CA ARG A 12 -9.80 -13.45 -20.71
C ARG A 12 -9.20 -14.22 -19.52
N LYS A 13 -8.94 -15.53 -19.68
CA LYS A 13 -8.28 -16.34 -18.65
C LYS A 13 -6.89 -15.79 -18.35
N VAL A 14 -6.10 -15.51 -19.38
CA VAL A 14 -4.77 -14.88 -19.22
C VAL A 14 -4.86 -13.52 -18.56
N ARG A 15 -5.77 -12.63 -18.98
CA ARG A 15 -5.95 -11.32 -18.36
C ARG A 15 -6.35 -11.42 -16.90
N MET A 16 -7.27 -12.30 -16.57
CA MET A 16 -7.70 -12.54 -15.19
C MET A 16 -6.54 -13.02 -14.31
N LEU A 17 -5.69 -13.92 -14.82
CA LEU A 17 -4.47 -14.35 -14.12
C LEU A 17 -3.46 -13.22 -13.94
N GLN A 18 -3.24 -12.39 -14.96
CA GLN A 18 -2.38 -11.22 -14.88
C GLN A 18 -2.85 -10.25 -13.79
N LEU A 19 -4.15 -9.93 -13.77
CA LEU A 19 -4.75 -9.04 -12.76
C LEU A 19 -4.62 -9.61 -11.35
N ALA A 20 -4.86 -10.91 -11.18
CA ALA A 20 -4.68 -11.59 -9.89
C ALA A 20 -3.22 -11.56 -9.41
N ASN A 21 -2.27 -11.80 -10.32
CA ASN A 21 -0.84 -11.74 -10.01
C ASN A 21 -0.37 -10.32 -9.69
N ASP A 22 -0.90 -9.30 -10.36
CA ASP A 22 -0.62 -7.90 -10.06
C ASP A 22 -1.09 -7.55 -8.65
N ILE A 23 -2.30 -7.98 -8.28
CA ILE A 23 -2.84 -7.79 -6.94
C ILE A 23 -1.97 -8.51 -5.91
N ALA A 24 -1.59 -9.78 -6.14
CA ALA A 24 -0.70 -10.51 -5.24
C ALA A 24 0.65 -9.79 -5.04
N THR A 25 1.25 -9.31 -6.14
CA THR A 25 2.49 -8.53 -6.10
C THR A 25 2.33 -7.27 -5.25
N LEU A 26 1.28 -6.48 -5.48
CA LEU A 26 1.00 -5.27 -4.72
C LEU A 26 0.79 -5.56 -3.22
N LEU A 27 0.13 -6.66 -2.88
CA LEU A 27 -0.06 -7.07 -1.49
C LEU A 27 1.27 -7.46 -0.82
N ASN A 28 2.17 -8.14 -1.55
CA ASN A 28 3.52 -8.44 -1.07
C ASN A 28 4.32 -7.16 -0.83
N ASP A 29 4.27 -6.22 -1.78
CA ASP A 29 4.95 -4.92 -1.67
C ASP A 29 4.45 -4.13 -0.46
N LEU A 30 3.13 -4.04 -0.28
CA LEU A 30 2.51 -3.39 0.88
C LEU A 30 2.90 -4.07 2.20
N ALA A 31 2.96 -5.40 2.24
CA ALA A 31 3.40 -6.12 3.43
C ALA A 31 4.88 -5.86 3.76
N ASN A 32 5.75 -5.76 2.75
CA ASN A 32 7.15 -5.36 2.92
C ASN A 32 7.29 -3.92 3.39
N ASP A 33 6.51 -3.03 2.80
CA ASP A 33 6.48 -1.61 3.14
C ASP A 33 6.05 -1.39 4.58
N ALA A 34 5.07 -2.14 5.09
CA ALA A 34 4.65 -2.05 6.49
C ALA A 34 5.82 -2.23 7.48
N ALA A 35 6.66 -3.25 7.26
CA ALA A 35 7.80 -3.52 8.14
C ALA A 35 8.87 -2.42 8.00
N SER A 36 9.13 -1.95 6.78
CA SER A 36 10.09 -0.88 6.51
C SER A 36 9.65 0.45 7.10
N ILE A 37 8.39 0.85 6.88
CA ILE A 37 7.82 2.10 7.35
C ILE A 37 7.79 2.12 8.87
N LYS A 38 7.42 1.01 9.53
CA LYS A 38 7.44 0.93 10.99
C LYS A 38 8.83 1.24 11.56
N ARG A 39 9.87 0.60 11.01
CA ARG A 39 11.26 0.84 11.43
C ARG A 39 11.70 2.28 11.18
N LEU A 40 11.29 2.87 10.06
CA LEU A 40 11.62 4.26 9.76
C LEU A 40 10.93 5.25 10.70
N PHE A 41 9.68 5.00 11.09
CA PHE A 41 9.03 5.79 12.14
C PHE A 41 9.78 5.68 13.47
N GLU A 42 10.13 4.47 13.89
CA GLU A 42 10.91 4.23 15.11
C GLU A 42 12.25 4.98 15.06
N GLN A 43 13.00 4.85 13.96
CA GLN A 43 14.29 5.52 13.77
C GLN A 43 14.17 7.05 13.78
N VAL A 44 13.17 7.60 13.08
CA VAL A 44 12.93 9.05 13.03
C VAL A 44 12.53 9.58 14.41
N ASP A 45 11.62 8.89 15.10
CA ASP A 45 11.18 9.26 16.44
C ASP A 45 12.33 9.23 17.46
N GLU A 46 13.15 8.18 17.45
CA GLU A 46 14.38 8.09 18.26
C GLU A 46 15.36 9.23 17.94
N THR A 47 15.56 9.53 16.65
CA THR A 47 16.45 10.61 16.21
C THR A 47 15.96 11.97 16.72
N ILE A 48 14.67 12.27 16.55
CA ILE A 48 14.09 13.55 17.01
C ILE A 48 14.14 13.65 18.52
N LYS A 49 13.79 12.60 19.27
CA LYS A 49 13.93 12.55 20.73
C LYS A 49 15.36 12.82 21.17
N GLY A 50 16.34 12.19 20.51
CA GLY A 50 17.75 12.45 20.74
C GLY A 50 18.13 13.91 20.48
N MET A 51 17.56 14.53 19.44
CA MET A 51 17.82 15.93 19.13
C MET A 51 17.29 16.89 20.21
N TYR A 52 16.05 16.71 20.68
CA TYR A 52 15.53 17.53 21.78
C TYR A 52 16.33 17.34 23.07
N SER A 53 16.73 16.10 23.38
CA SER A 53 17.57 15.83 24.55
C SER A 53 18.95 16.50 24.47
N ALA A 54 19.55 16.60 23.28
CA ALA A 54 20.86 17.21 23.07
C ALA A 54 20.88 18.73 23.30
N ILE A 55 19.71 19.38 23.22
CA ILE A 55 19.53 20.81 23.53
C ILE A 55 18.85 21.02 24.89
N GLU A 56 18.80 19.98 25.74
CA GLU A 56 18.21 19.99 27.09
C GLU A 56 16.72 20.39 27.13
N VAL A 57 15.96 20.03 26.09
CA VAL A 57 14.52 20.27 26.00
C VAL A 57 13.76 18.95 26.11
N ASP A 58 12.81 18.87 27.04
CA ASP A 58 11.89 17.72 27.14
C ASP A 58 10.76 17.83 26.10
N ILE A 59 10.47 16.71 25.43
CA ILE A 59 9.28 16.62 24.58
C ILE A 59 8.07 16.28 25.47
N PRO A 60 7.05 17.17 25.56
CA PRO A 60 5.87 16.86 26.36
C PRO A 60 5.09 15.68 25.76
N PRO A 61 4.53 14.77 26.58
CA PRO A 61 3.77 13.61 26.10
C PRO A 61 2.59 13.97 25.18
N SER A 62 2.01 15.17 25.33
CA SER A 62 0.92 15.68 24.46
C SER A 62 1.33 15.81 22.99
N ARG A 63 2.63 15.91 22.73
CA ARG A 63 3.23 15.93 21.39
C ARG A 63 3.53 14.53 20.85
N ILE A 64 3.15 13.44 21.50
CA ILE A 64 3.27 12.10 20.92
C ILE A 64 1.92 11.72 20.30
N LYS A 65 1.93 11.28 19.04
CA LYS A 65 0.76 10.80 18.31
C LYS A 65 0.98 9.33 17.96
N LYS A 66 -0.10 8.57 18.05
CA LYS A 66 -0.14 7.14 17.76
C LYS A 66 -1.12 6.88 16.63
N PHE A 67 -0.68 6.09 15.65
CA PHE A 67 -1.57 5.41 14.74
C PHE A 67 -1.60 3.94 15.09
N GLU A 68 -2.79 3.38 15.21
CA GLU A 68 -3.00 1.97 15.51
C GLU A 68 -4.10 1.42 14.63
N TYR A 69 -3.81 0.28 13.99
CA TYR A 69 -4.75 -0.43 13.15
C TYR A 69 -4.55 -1.94 13.31
N LEU A 70 -5.58 -2.62 13.82
CA LEU A 70 -5.58 -4.08 14.04
C LEU A 70 -4.34 -4.58 14.81
N GLY A 71 -3.85 -3.79 15.77
CA GLY A 71 -2.67 -4.12 16.58
C GLY A 71 -1.32 -3.93 15.87
N TRP A 72 -1.30 -3.35 14.67
CA TRP A 72 -0.11 -2.72 14.10
C TRP A 72 -0.13 -1.24 14.50
N ALA A 73 0.94 -0.78 15.15
CA ALA A 73 1.02 0.59 15.65
C ALA A 73 2.36 1.24 15.29
N VAL A 74 2.29 2.55 15.05
CA VAL A 74 3.43 3.46 14.94
C VAL A 74 3.17 4.67 15.83
N GLU A 75 4.22 5.14 16.49
CA GLU A 75 4.21 6.33 17.32
C GLU A 75 5.20 7.34 16.76
N THR A 76 4.86 8.62 16.86
CA THR A 76 5.67 9.70 16.33
C THR A 76 5.39 10.99 17.07
N THR A 77 6.30 11.96 16.99
CA THR A 77 6.04 13.33 17.45
C THR A 77 4.91 14.01 16.65
N ASP A 78 4.25 15.01 17.24
CA ASP A 78 3.08 15.71 16.70
C ASP A 78 3.41 16.42 15.39
N ILE A 79 4.66 16.79 15.22
CA ILE A 79 5.12 17.47 14.02
C ILE A 79 5.12 16.52 12.83
N LEU A 80 5.43 15.24 13.03
CA LEU A 80 5.31 14.19 12.03
C LEU A 80 3.93 13.53 11.99
N SER A 81 2.97 14.04 12.77
CA SER A 81 1.62 13.48 12.78
C SER A 81 0.97 13.47 11.40
N ALA A 82 1.34 14.40 10.51
CA ALA A 82 0.85 14.45 9.14
C ALA A 82 0.97 13.10 8.40
N PHE A 83 2.02 12.34 8.68
CA PHE A 83 2.27 11.03 8.07
C PHE A 83 1.29 9.95 8.54
N ILE A 84 0.63 10.16 9.67
CA ILE A 84 -0.25 9.18 10.31
C ILE A 84 -1.69 9.70 10.56
N VAL A 85 -1.94 10.99 10.39
CA VAL A 85 -3.27 11.61 10.56
C VAL A 85 -3.90 12.08 9.24
N PHE A 86 -3.11 12.22 8.17
CA PHE A 86 -3.64 12.65 6.88
C PHE A 86 -4.44 11.50 6.23
N PRO A 87 -5.70 11.71 5.77
CA PRO A 87 -6.57 10.60 5.35
C PRO A 87 -6.00 9.68 4.26
N LEU A 88 -5.28 10.23 3.27
CA LEU A 88 -4.63 9.43 2.22
C LEU A 88 -3.51 8.56 2.80
N ALA A 89 -2.70 9.11 3.71
CA ALA A 89 -1.66 8.38 4.41
C ALA A 89 -2.25 7.29 5.32
N ILE A 90 -3.31 7.60 6.09
CA ILE A 90 -4.03 6.61 6.92
C ILE A 90 -4.48 5.43 6.07
N THR A 91 -5.16 5.68 4.96
CA THR A 91 -5.71 4.62 4.10
C THR A 91 -4.59 3.74 3.53
N ALA A 92 -3.47 4.36 3.13
CA ALA A 92 -2.30 3.64 2.63
C ALA A 92 -1.64 2.79 3.72
N LEU A 93 -1.45 3.35 4.92
CA LEU A 93 -0.88 2.65 6.08
C LEU A 93 -1.77 1.49 6.54
N GLN A 94 -3.10 1.65 6.52
CA GLN A 94 -4.04 0.55 6.85
C GLN A 94 -3.88 -0.63 5.89
N ARG A 95 -3.71 -0.38 4.59
CA ARG A 95 -3.49 -1.42 3.58
C ARG A 95 -2.14 -2.11 3.73
N CYS A 96 -1.09 -1.37 4.07
CA CYS A 96 0.20 -1.93 4.49
C CYS A 96 0.04 -2.84 5.72
N ALA A 97 -0.54 -2.29 6.79
CA ALA A 97 -0.71 -2.98 8.06
C ALA A 97 -1.49 -4.27 7.91
N VAL A 98 -2.65 -4.27 7.24
CA VAL A 98 -3.46 -5.49 7.08
C VAL A 98 -2.78 -6.55 6.21
N SER A 99 -2.04 -6.13 5.17
CA SER A 99 -1.29 -7.05 4.31
C SER A 99 -0.16 -7.73 5.08
N TRP A 100 0.56 -6.96 5.91
CA TRP A 100 1.59 -7.50 6.80
C TRP A 100 0.99 -8.40 7.88
N LEU A 101 -0.09 -7.98 8.54
CA LEU A 101 -0.73 -8.77 9.59
C LEU A 101 -1.24 -10.12 9.07
N LEU A 102 -1.79 -10.17 7.85
CA LEU A 102 -2.18 -11.44 7.25
C LEU A 102 -0.95 -12.31 6.96
N ARG A 103 0.12 -11.72 6.42
CA ARG A 103 1.37 -12.43 6.16
C ARG A 103 1.97 -13.06 7.43
N GLU A 104 1.91 -12.35 8.55
CA GLU A 104 2.38 -12.83 9.85
C GLU A 104 1.38 -13.75 10.58
N GLY A 105 0.24 -14.08 9.97
CA GLY A 105 -0.79 -14.92 10.58
C GLY A 105 -1.51 -14.27 11.78
N ARG A 106 -1.46 -12.93 11.89
CA ARG A 106 -2.04 -12.16 12.99
C ARG A 106 -3.49 -11.73 12.76
N VAL A 107 -3.95 -11.75 11.50
CA VAL A 107 -5.37 -11.60 11.14
C VAL A 107 -5.79 -12.73 10.20
N GLY A 108 -7.05 -13.13 10.29
CA GLY A 108 -7.61 -14.13 9.39
C GLY A 108 -7.89 -13.57 7.99
N GLU A 109 -7.91 -14.45 6.99
CA GLU A 109 -8.13 -14.06 5.59
C GLU A 109 -9.42 -13.26 5.37
N ALA A 110 -10.51 -13.58 6.09
CA ALA A 110 -11.79 -12.88 5.95
C ALA A 110 -11.68 -11.38 6.30
N VAL A 111 -11.03 -11.05 7.42
CA VAL A 111 -10.77 -9.66 7.86
C VAL A 111 -9.92 -8.93 6.82
N PHE A 112 -8.89 -9.60 6.31
CA PHE A 112 -8.04 -9.05 5.26
C PHE A 112 -8.84 -8.74 3.99
N TYR A 113 -9.58 -9.70 3.44
CA TYR A 113 -10.32 -9.53 2.19
C TYR A 113 -11.36 -8.41 2.27
N GLU A 114 -12.01 -8.25 3.43
CA GLU A 114 -12.91 -7.13 3.67
C GLU A 114 -12.15 -5.79 3.65
N ALA A 115 -11.04 -5.70 4.39
CA ALA A 115 -10.24 -4.48 4.50
C ALA A 115 -9.64 -4.01 3.16
N VAL A 116 -9.19 -4.93 2.30
CA VAL A 116 -8.60 -4.57 1.01
C VAL A 116 -9.58 -4.59 -0.17
N GLY A 117 -10.83 -5.00 0.05
CA GLY A 117 -11.88 -5.06 -0.96
C GLY A 117 -11.78 -6.26 -1.93
N LEU A 118 -11.18 -7.37 -1.50
CA LEU A 118 -10.91 -8.57 -2.29
C LEU A 118 -11.79 -9.76 -1.87
N THR A 119 -13.09 -9.56 -1.71
CA THR A 119 -14.00 -10.61 -1.21
C THR A 119 -14.17 -11.82 -2.14
N TRP A 120 -13.93 -11.64 -3.46
CA TRP A 120 -14.14 -12.65 -4.50
C TRP A 120 -12.87 -13.38 -4.95
N LEU A 121 -11.70 -12.77 -4.76
CA LEU A 121 -10.42 -13.34 -5.13
C LEU A 121 -9.70 -13.80 -3.87
N LYS A 122 -9.40 -15.09 -3.79
CA LYS A 122 -8.74 -15.69 -2.64
C LYS A 122 -7.25 -15.83 -2.91
N PHE A 123 -6.46 -15.53 -1.88
CA PHE A 123 -5.02 -15.61 -1.87
C PHE A 123 -4.60 -16.42 -0.65
N GLY A 124 -3.73 -17.40 -0.88
CA GLY A 124 -3.02 -18.06 0.20
C GLY A 124 -1.77 -17.28 0.56
N VAL A 125 -1.27 -17.49 1.78
CA VAL A 125 0.07 -17.06 2.17
C VAL A 125 0.96 -18.30 2.22
N THR A 126 1.97 -18.37 1.36
CA THR A 126 2.95 -19.47 1.35
C THR A 126 4.36 -18.90 1.43
N ALA A 127 5.16 -19.38 2.39
CA ALA A 127 6.52 -18.88 2.63
C ALA A 127 6.60 -17.35 2.77
N GLY A 128 5.56 -16.72 3.33
CA GLY A 128 5.47 -15.27 3.49
C GLY A 128 5.09 -14.50 2.22
N ALA A 129 4.71 -15.16 1.13
CA ALA A 129 4.23 -14.50 -0.07
C ALA A 129 2.74 -14.75 -0.30
N PHE A 130 2.03 -13.73 -0.76
CA PHE A 130 0.69 -13.86 -1.32
C PHE A 130 0.77 -14.63 -2.63
N VAL A 131 0.02 -15.72 -2.72
CA VAL A 131 -0.12 -16.55 -3.93
C VAL A 131 -1.60 -16.69 -4.27
N VAL A 132 -1.92 -16.55 -5.56
CA VAL A 132 -3.28 -16.74 -6.06
C VAL A 132 -3.69 -18.20 -5.84
N THR A 133 -4.69 -18.44 -4.99
CA THR A 133 -5.15 -19.81 -4.65
C THR A 133 -6.38 -20.27 -5.42
N PHE A 134 -6.88 -19.43 -6.34
CA PHE A 134 -8.13 -19.60 -7.09
C PHE A 134 -9.35 -19.77 -6.18
N GLY A 135 -10.22 -18.76 -6.18
CA GLY A 135 -11.53 -18.87 -5.54
C GLY A 135 -12.43 -19.88 -6.27
N ALA A 136 -13.28 -20.58 -5.51
CA ALA A 136 -14.22 -21.60 -6.00
C ALA A 136 -15.08 -21.19 -7.21
N GLU A 137 -15.24 -19.88 -7.49
CA GLU A 137 -16.00 -19.37 -8.64
C GLU A 137 -15.27 -19.53 -9.99
N LEU A 138 -13.94 -19.64 -9.97
CA LEU A 138 -13.04 -19.73 -11.14
C LEU A 138 -12.48 -21.13 -11.37
N ALA A 139 -13.09 -22.18 -10.83
CA ALA A 139 -12.87 -23.55 -11.28
C ALA A 139 -13.34 -23.68 -12.75
N ILE A 140 -12.54 -23.13 -13.66
CA ILE A 140 -12.80 -22.88 -15.08
C ILE A 140 -12.62 -24.16 -15.90
N ASP A 141 -11.89 -25.14 -15.36
CA ASP A 141 -11.51 -26.32 -16.14
C ASP A 141 -12.67 -27.30 -16.37
N GLY A 142 -13.85 -27.07 -15.76
CA GLY A 142 -15.10 -27.80 -16.03
C GLY A 142 -16.21 -26.99 -16.70
N ILE A 143 -16.00 -25.70 -17.00
CA ILE A 143 -17.03 -24.80 -17.52
C ILE A 143 -16.62 -24.33 -18.92
N ALA A 144 -17.46 -24.59 -19.93
CA ALA A 144 -17.25 -24.15 -21.30
C ALA A 144 -18.24 -23.04 -21.71
N GLY A 145 -17.98 -22.41 -22.84
CA GLY A 145 -18.96 -21.54 -23.51
C GLY A 145 -19.23 -20.20 -22.82
N GLU A 146 -20.49 -19.76 -22.87
CA GLU A 146 -20.96 -18.46 -22.35
C GLU A 146 -20.75 -18.31 -20.85
N VAL A 147 -20.94 -19.38 -20.08
CA VAL A 147 -20.81 -19.34 -18.61
C VAL A 147 -19.37 -19.03 -18.22
N LYS A 148 -18.39 -19.64 -18.90
CA LYS A 148 -16.96 -19.33 -18.72
C LYS A 148 -16.67 -17.87 -19.07
N ARG A 149 -17.22 -17.37 -20.19
CA ARG A 149 -17.08 -15.96 -20.59
C ARG A 149 -17.61 -15.01 -19.51
N GLN A 150 -18.81 -15.24 -19.00
CA GLN A 150 -19.45 -14.38 -17.99
C GLN A 150 -18.64 -14.34 -16.68
N LYS A 151 -18.21 -15.51 -16.19
CA LYS A 151 -17.36 -15.60 -14.99
C LYS A 151 -16.04 -14.87 -15.15
N LEU A 152 -15.37 -15.05 -16.30
CA LEU A 152 -14.10 -14.38 -16.57
C LEU A 152 -14.26 -12.86 -16.67
N ARG A 153 -15.29 -12.37 -17.37
CA ARG A 153 -15.63 -10.94 -17.43
C ARG A 153 -15.87 -10.36 -16.05
N HIS A 154 -16.70 -11.05 -15.26
CA HIS A 154 -17.00 -10.65 -13.89
C HIS A 154 -15.73 -10.55 -13.04
N GLY A 155 -14.84 -11.54 -13.13
CA GLY A 155 -13.55 -11.53 -12.42
C GLY A 155 -12.63 -10.39 -12.86
N ILE A 156 -12.51 -10.14 -14.16
CA ILE A 156 -11.73 -9.01 -14.69
C ILE A 156 -12.26 -7.69 -14.11
N HIS A 157 -13.55 -7.41 -14.27
CA HIS A 157 -14.17 -6.15 -13.82
C HIS A 157 -14.02 -5.95 -12.31
N ARG A 158 -14.17 -7.01 -11.51
CA ARG A 158 -14.00 -6.95 -10.04
C ARG A 158 -12.54 -6.87 -9.58
N SER A 159 -11.58 -7.11 -10.46
CA SER A 159 -10.15 -6.94 -10.16
C SER A 159 -9.68 -5.50 -10.32
N ILE A 160 -10.30 -4.73 -11.22
CA ILE A 160 -9.80 -3.41 -11.62
C ILE A 160 -9.75 -2.43 -10.44
N LYS A 161 -10.86 -2.27 -9.71
CA LYS A 161 -10.94 -1.31 -8.61
C LYS A 161 -9.96 -1.66 -7.47
N PRO A 162 -9.90 -2.90 -6.94
CA PRO A 162 -8.91 -3.26 -5.94
C PRO A 162 -7.45 -3.07 -6.42
N ARG A 163 -7.14 -3.42 -7.67
CA ARG A 163 -5.81 -3.21 -8.27
C ARG A 163 -5.40 -1.73 -8.24
N ILE A 164 -6.30 -0.83 -8.64
CA ILE A 164 -6.07 0.63 -8.60
C ILE A 164 -5.85 1.10 -7.16
N GLN A 165 -6.73 0.70 -6.23
CA GLN A 165 -6.64 1.12 -4.82
C GLN A 165 -5.37 0.64 -4.13
N LEU A 166 -4.94 -0.59 -4.42
CA LEU A 166 -3.69 -1.14 -3.88
C LEU A 166 -2.47 -0.45 -4.50
N LYS A 167 -2.50 -0.14 -5.79
CA LYS A 167 -1.42 0.63 -6.44
C LYS A 167 -1.33 2.05 -5.90
N HIS A 168 -2.46 2.73 -5.72
CA HIS A 168 -2.51 4.06 -5.09
C HIS A 168 -1.89 4.03 -3.70
N ALA A 169 -2.28 3.06 -2.87
CA ALA A 169 -1.68 2.86 -1.55
C ALA A 169 -0.17 2.61 -1.62
N ALA A 170 0.30 1.79 -2.57
CA ALA A 170 1.72 1.52 -2.75
C ALA A 170 2.51 2.81 -3.11
N ILE A 171 1.97 3.67 -3.98
CA ILE A 171 2.60 4.95 -4.33
C ILE A 171 2.68 5.88 -3.10
N VAL A 172 1.58 6.02 -2.35
CA VAL A 172 1.54 6.84 -1.13
C VAL A 172 2.52 6.30 -0.07
N ASN A 173 2.57 4.99 0.15
CA ASN A 173 3.50 4.36 1.09
C ASN A 173 4.97 4.50 0.66
N GLY A 174 5.25 4.46 -0.65
CA GLY A 174 6.54 4.84 -1.22
C GLY A 174 6.94 6.26 -0.81
N LYS A 175 6.03 7.22 -1.01
CA LYS A 175 6.26 8.61 -0.62
C LYS A 175 6.48 8.79 0.89
N ILE A 176 5.73 8.07 1.73
CA ILE A 176 5.95 8.05 3.19
C ILE A 176 7.37 7.60 3.51
N ARG A 177 7.83 6.49 2.92
CA ARG A 177 9.17 5.95 3.14
C ARG A 177 10.26 6.94 2.73
N ASP A 178 10.15 7.51 1.53
CA ASP A 178 11.13 8.43 0.96
C ASP A 178 11.24 9.69 1.82
N LYS A 179 10.10 10.21 2.30
CA LYS A 179 10.08 11.39 3.14
C LYS A 179 10.60 11.08 4.55
N LEU A 180 10.30 9.91 5.13
CA LEU A 180 10.90 9.50 6.40
C LEU A 180 12.43 9.38 6.30
N ASN A 181 12.96 8.80 5.21
CA ASN A 181 14.41 8.78 4.97
C ASN A 181 14.99 10.21 4.88
N SER A 182 14.32 11.09 4.15
CA SER A 182 14.73 12.50 4.03
C SER A 182 14.72 13.24 5.38
N VAL A 183 13.78 12.90 6.27
CA VAL A 183 13.75 13.43 7.65
C VAL A 183 14.98 12.96 8.42
N VAL A 184 15.33 11.66 8.35
CA VAL A 184 16.55 11.14 8.99
C VAL A 184 17.79 11.91 8.51
N ASP A 185 17.96 12.07 7.21
CA ASP A 185 19.12 12.75 6.62
C ASP A 185 19.19 14.22 7.05
N ALA A 186 18.05 14.92 7.06
CA ALA A 186 17.98 16.31 7.50
C ALA A 186 18.30 16.45 9.00
N CYS A 187 17.79 15.56 9.85
CA CYS A 187 18.11 15.52 11.27
C CYS A 187 19.62 15.29 11.51
N GLN A 188 20.23 14.36 10.76
CA GLN A 188 21.67 14.11 10.82
C GLN A 188 22.50 15.33 10.40
N MET A 189 22.08 16.05 9.36
CA MET A 189 22.73 17.28 8.93
C MET A 189 22.63 18.38 9.99
N MET A 190 21.46 18.56 10.62
CA MET A 190 21.28 19.51 11.71
C MET A 190 22.19 19.18 12.91
N LEU A 191 22.28 17.90 13.29
CA LEU A 191 23.19 17.45 14.35
C LEU A 191 24.65 17.84 14.08
N GLN A 192 25.11 17.79 12.83
CA GLN A 192 26.48 18.15 12.46
C GLN A 192 26.74 19.66 12.49
N LEU A 193 25.74 20.47 12.13
CA LEU A 193 25.86 21.92 12.04
C LEU A 193 25.55 22.66 13.36
N GLY A 194 24.93 21.96 14.31
CA GLY A 194 24.30 22.58 15.47
C GLY A 194 22.95 23.21 15.09
N TYR A 195 22.03 23.25 16.05
CA TYR A 195 20.67 23.73 15.84
C TYR A 195 20.07 24.27 17.13
N THR A 196 19.05 25.12 16.99
CA THR A 196 18.18 25.54 18.08
C THR A 196 16.87 24.75 18.07
N GLN A 197 16.12 24.81 19.17
CA GLN A 197 14.77 24.25 19.23
C GLN A 197 13.87 24.83 18.13
N GLU A 198 13.91 26.15 17.91
CA GLU A 198 13.10 26.82 16.90
C GLU A 198 13.41 26.32 15.48
N GLN A 199 14.69 26.12 15.16
CA GLN A 199 15.09 25.55 13.87
C GLN A 199 14.60 24.11 13.69
N LEU A 200 14.63 23.31 14.76
CA LEU A 200 14.15 21.93 14.75
C LEU A 200 12.63 21.85 14.61
N ASP A 201 11.89 22.69 15.34
CA ASP A 201 10.43 22.79 15.24
C ASP A 201 10.02 23.27 13.82
N GLN A 202 10.70 24.27 13.26
CA GLN A 202 10.43 24.80 11.92
C GLN A 202 10.75 23.78 10.82
N ALA A 203 11.88 23.08 10.90
CA ALA A 203 12.26 22.07 9.91
C ALA A 203 11.22 20.95 9.82
N GLN A 204 10.80 20.42 10.99
CA GLN A 204 9.78 19.39 11.04
C GLN A 204 8.42 19.90 10.53
N ALA A 205 8.01 21.12 10.87
CA ALA A 205 6.76 21.71 10.39
C ALA A 205 6.74 21.87 8.87
N THR A 206 7.85 22.33 8.29
CA THR A 206 8.03 22.42 6.83
C THR A 206 7.93 21.04 6.19
N MET A 207 8.61 20.03 6.72
CA MET A 207 8.55 18.65 6.19
C MET A 207 7.14 18.08 6.21
N ALA A 208 6.38 18.35 7.28
CA ALA A 208 4.99 17.91 7.40
C ALA A 208 4.05 18.60 6.41
N ALA A 209 4.27 19.90 6.15
CA ALA A 209 3.52 20.66 5.16
C ALA A 209 3.81 20.18 3.73
N GLU A 210 5.09 20.02 3.39
CA GLU A 210 5.53 19.46 2.11
C GLU A 210 4.97 18.06 1.88
N PHE A 211 5.03 17.18 2.89
CA PHE A 211 4.46 15.84 2.79
C PHE A 211 2.96 15.87 2.47
N LYS A 212 2.18 16.73 3.14
CA LYS A 212 0.74 16.88 2.85
C LYS A 212 0.50 17.31 1.41
N GLN A 213 1.26 18.30 0.93
CA GLN A 213 1.16 18.77 -0.44
C GLN A 213 1.49 17.63 -1.42
N GLU A 214 2.66 17.02 -1.28
CA GLU A 214 3.13 15.96 -2.16
C GLU A 214 2.17 14.76 -2.21
N VAL A 215 1.60 14.35 -1.07
CA VAL A 215 0.62 13.25 -1.03
C VAL A 215 -0.73 13.66 -1.62
N SER A 216 -1.14 14.92 -1.46
CA SER A 216 -2.39 15.42 -2.06
C SER A 216 -2.37 15.45 -3.59
N GLU A 217 -1.18 15.49 -4.18
CA GLU A 217 -0.98 15.41 -5.64
C GLU A 217 -1.08 13.96 -6.17
N ILE A 218 -1.03 12.95 -5.28
CA ILE A 218 -1.17 11.54 -5.66
C ILE A 218 -2.66 11.19 -5.79
N THR A 219 -3.13 11.11 -7.03
CA THR A 219 -4.54 10.81 -7.35
C THR A 219 -4.73 9.37 -7.84
N ASP A 220 -5.98 8.93 -7.91
CA ASP A 220 -6.34 7.66 -8.57
C ASP A 220 -5.86 7.61 -10.03
N GLU A 221 -5.77 8.76 -10.72
CA GLU A 221 -5.26 8.82 -12.10
C GLU A 221 -3.77 8.49 -12.18
N THR A 222 -2.97 8.84 -11.16
CA THR A 222 -1.56 8.44 -11.07
C THR A 222 -1.46 6.91 -11.05
N ALA A 223 -2.26 6.25 -10.20
CA ALA A 223 -2.28 4.80 -10.11
C ALA A 223 -2.79 4.15 -11.41
N LYS A 224 -3.84 4.69 -12.03
CA LYS A 224 -4.36 4.22 -13.32
C LYS A 224 -3.33 4.34 -14.43
N GLN A 225 -2.61 5.44 -14.51
CA GLN A 225 -1.59 5.68 -15.53
C GLN A 225 -0.44 4.66 -15.41
N GLU A 226 0.10 4.46 -14.21
CA GLU A 226 1.17 3.45 -14.01
C GLU A 226 0.71 2.02 -14.34
N LEU A 227 -0.54 1.68 -14.00
CA LEU A 227 -1.10 0.37 -14.35
C LEU A 227 -1.38 0.24 -15.85
N HIS A 228 -1.78 1.31 -16.51
CA HIS A 228 -1.95 1.35 -17.96
C HIS A 228 -0.60 1.16 -18.67
N ASP A 229 0.45 1.85 -18.22
CA ASP A 229 1.79 1.71 -18.79
C ASP A 229 2.36 0.30 -18.56
N LEU A 230 2.09 -0.30 -17.39
CA LEU A 230 2.42 -1.70 -17.12
C LEU A 230 1.71 -2.65 -18.10
N ASP A 231 0.41 -2.45 -18.31
CA ASP A 231 -0.38 -3.27 -19.23
C ASP A 231 0.07 -3.10 -20.68
N LYS A 232 0.41 -1.88 -21.10
CA LYS A 232 0.97 -1.59 -22.42
C LYS A 232 2.32 -2.26 -22.63
N HIS A 233 3.22 -2.18 -21.63
CA HIS A 233 4.55 -2.77 -21.70
C HIS A 233 4.51 -4.29 -21.80
N ARG A 234 3.57 -4.95 -21.12
CA ARG A 234 3.37 -6.40 -21.16
C ARG A 234 2.54 -6.88 -22.35
N HIS A 235 2.04 -5.97 -23.19
CA HIS A 235 1.08 -6.28 -24.25
C HIS A 235 -0.16 -7.02 -23.73
N SER A 236 -0.66 -6.64 -22.56
CA SER A 236 -1.84 -7.23 -21.91
C SER A 236 -3.09 -7.08 -22.78
N TRP A 237 -3.98 -8.08 -22.75
CA TRP A 237 -5.30 -7.95 -23.36
C TRP A 237 -6.25 -7.22 -22.42
N THR A 238 -6.68 -6.00 -22.78
CA THR A 238 -7.42 -5.07 -21.88
C THR A 238 -8.83 -4.73 -22.36
N LYS A 239 -9.35 -5.45 -23.37
CA LYS A 239 -10.61 -5.13 -24.06
C LYS A 239 -11.84 -5.10 -23.13
N GLU A 240 -11.76 -5.71 -21.95
CA GLU A 240 -12.87 -5.82 -21.00
C GLU A 240 -12.50 -5.28 -19.62
N ASP A 241 -11.56 -4.34 -19.54
CA ASP A 241 -11.20 -3.70 -18.27
C ASP A 241 -12.19 -2.58 -17.85
N HIS A 242 -13.23 -2.32 -18.65
CA HIS A 242 -14.21 -1.24 -18.46
C HIS A 242 -15.63 -1.76 -18.16
#